data_AF-A0A5N6B6Q9-F1
#
_entry.id   AF-A0A5N6B6Q9-F1
#
_cell.length_a   1.000
_cell.length_b   1.000
_cell.length_c   1.000
_cell.angle_alpha   90.00
_cell.angle_beta   90.00
_cell.angle_gamma   90.00
#
_symmetry.space_group_name_H-M   'P 1'
#
loop_
_entity.id
_entity.type
_entity.pdbx_description
1 polymer ?
#
loop_
_entity_poly.entity_id
_entity_poly.type
_entity_poly.pdbx_seq_one_letter_code
_entity_poly.pdbx_strand_id
1 'polypeptide(L)' 'MNGWDELDRFLGTDPRDVGCEKAMDLLHVYVELVTRHPEAARRRYPGIVAHLRACGPCSEDFEGLLAAVSGTAG' A
#
# COMPACT_ATOMS: atom_id res chain seq x y z
N MET A 1 -13.78 -29.11 -13.59
CA MET A 1 -13.35 -28.09 -12.61
C MET A 1 -14.60 -27.50 -12.02
N ASN A 2 -14.74 -27.62 -10.72
CA ASN A 2 -15.80 -27.00 -9.93
C ASN A 2 -15.60 -25.48 -9.91
N GLY A 3 -16.67 -24.69 -9.92
CA GLY A 3 -16.58 -23.21 -9.91
C GLY A 3 -15.94 -22.61 -8.64
N TRP A 4 -15.52 -23.44 -7.70
CA TRP A 4 -14.84 -23.05 -6.47
C TRP A 4 -13.42 -22.52 -6.72
N ASP A 5 -12.66 -23.12 -7.65
CA ASP A 5 -11.31 -22.63 -8.00
C ASP A 5 -11.36 -21.24 -8.65
N GLU A 6 -12.41 -20.97 -9.42
CA GLU A 6 -12.63 -19.69 -10.09
C GLU A 6 -13.09 -18.61 -9.10
N LEU A 7 -13.94 -18.97 -8.15
CA LEU A 7 -14.37 -18.10 -7.07
C LEU A 7 -13.21 -17.75 -6.12
N ASP A 8 -12.38 -18.72 -5.72
CA ASP A 8 -11.19 -18.48 -4.90
C ASP A 8 -10.20 -17.55 -5.59
N ARG A 9 -10.02 -17.72 -6.91
CA ARG A 9 -9.21 -16.81 -7.71
C ARG A 9 -9.82 -15.40 -7.80
N PHE A 10 -11.14 -15.30 -7.89
CA PHE A 10 -11.85 -14.02 -7.95
C PHE A 10 -11.78 -13.26 -6.61
N LEU A 11 -11.90 -13.98 -5.49
CA LEU A 11 -11.82 -13.42 -4.14
C LEU A 11 -10.38 -13.23 -3.66
N GLY A 12 -9.40 -13.81 -4.36
CA GLY A 12 -7.98 -13.68 -4.07
C GLY A 12 -7.48 -12.25 -4.26
N THR A 13 -6.96 -11.66 -3.19
CA THR A 13 -6.14 -10.45 -3.26
C THR A 13 -4.69 -10.80 -3.63
N ASP A 14 -3.88 -9.79 -3.96
CA ASP A 14 -2.44 -10.02 -4.11
C ASP A 14 -1.90 -10.66 -2.82
N PRO A 15 -1.25 -11.84 -2.86
CA PRO A 15 -0.80 -12.54 -1.66
C PRO A 15 0.26 -11.77 -0.86
N ARG A 16 0.79 -10.67 -1.42
CA ARG A 16 1.71 -9.76 -0.73
C ARG A 16 0.98 -8.67 0.04
N ASP A 17 -0.29 -8.41 -0.27
CA ASP A 17 -1.09 -7.37 0.38
C ASP A 17 -1.11 -7.59 1.90
N VAL A 18 -0.72 -6.55 2.64
CA VAL A 18 -0.56 -6.61 4.10
C VAL A 18 -1.87 -6.30 4.85
N GLY A 19 -2.90 -5.82 4.15
CA GLY A 19 -4.16 -5.37 4.73
C GLY A 19 -4.09 -3.98 5.35
N CYS A 20 -5.27 -3.39 5.61
CA CYS A 20 -5.42 -2.02 6.06
C CYS A 20 -4.72 -1.74 7.40
N GLU A 21 -4.92 -2.61 8.40
CA GLU A 21 -4.35 -2.43 9.75
C GLU A 21 -2.82 -2.30 9.68
N LYS A 22 -2.17 -3.25 9.01
CA LYS A 22 -0.72 -3.23 8.88
C LYS A 22 -0.21 -2.09 8.00
N ALA A 23 -0.98 -1.71 6.98
CA ALA A 23 -0.67 -0.56 6.15
C ALA A 23 -0.67 0.74 6.95
N MET A 24 -1.71 0.97 7.75
CA MET A 24 -1.85 2.17 8.58
C MET A 24 -0.76 2.25 9.66
N ASP A 25 -0.45 1.13 10.32
CA ASP A 25 0.63 1.05 11.32
C ASP A 25 1.99 1.48 10.76
N LEU A 26 2.25 1.20 9.49
CA LEU A 26 3.54 1.45 8.84
C LEU A 26 3.54 2.67 7.93
N LEU A 27 2.39 3.33 7.73
CA LEU A 27 2.23 4.33 6.68
C LEU A 27 3.19 5.51 6.85
N HIS A 28 3.35 5.98 8.09
CA HIS A 28 4.28 7.05 8.44
C HIS A 28 5.74 6.69 8.13
N VAL A 29 6.17 5.48 8.50
CA VAL A 29 7.52 4.98 8.19
C VAL A 29 7.72 4.86 6.68
N TYR A 30 6.72 4.35 5.97
CA TYR A 30 6.79 4.16 4.53
C TYR A 30 6.91 5.50 3.78
N VAL A 31 6.13 6.52 4.17
CA VAL A 31 6.22 7.88 3.59
C VAL A 31 7.59 8.51 3.80
N GLU A 32 8.15 8.43 5.01
CA GLU A 32 9.51 8.95 5.28
C GLU A 32 10.57 8.26 4.41
N LEU A 33 10.43 6.96 4.16
CA LEU A 33 11.35 6.23 3.29
C LEU A 33 11.15 6.56 1.81
N VAL A 34 9.90 6.75 1.37
CA VAL A 34 9.58 7.11 -0.02
C VAL A 34 10.13 8.49 -0.38
N THR A 35 10.06 9.46 0.53
CA THR A 35 10.59 10.82 0.29
C THR A 35 12.10 10.85 0.12
N ARG A 36 12.84 9.94 0.78
CA ARG A 36 14.31 9.87 0.69
C ARG A 36 14.80 8.93 -0.42
N HIS A 37 14.19 7.75 -0.52
CA HIS A 37 14.65 6.65 -1.37
C HIS A 37 13.46 5.83 -1.93
N PRO A 38 12.70 6.37 -2.91
CA PRO A 38 11.43 5.80 -3.35
C PRO A 38 11.54 4.35 -3.84
N GLU A 39 12.56 4.05 -4.64
CA GLU A 39 12.77 2.70 -5.17
C GLU A 39 13.21 1.70 -4.09
N ALA A 40 13.96 2.14 -3.08
CA ALA A 40 14.35 1.29 -1.97
C ALA A 40 13.16 1.00 -1.05
N ALA A 41 12.31 2.00 -0.80
CA ALA A 41 11.07 1.85 -0.03
C ALA A 41 10.14 0.82 -0.67
N ARG A 42 9.88 0.94 -1.98
CA ARG A 42 9.04 0.00 -2.75
C ARG A 42 9.56 -1.43 -2.68
N ARG A 43 10.88 -1.63 -2.81
CA ARG A 43 11.51 -2.96 -2.68
C ARG A 43 11.46 -3.51 -1.26
N ARG A 44 11.57 -2.65 -0.25
CA ARG A 44 11.58 -3.04 1.17
C ARG A 44 10.19 -3.39 1.72
N TYR A 45 9.15 -2.76 1.17
CA TYR A 45 7.75 -2.94 1.58
C TYR A 45 6.84 -3.28 0.39
N PRO A 46 7.07 -4.41 -0.31
CA PRO A 46 6.28 -4.78 -1.48
C PRO A 46 4.81 -5.01 -1.15
N GLY A 47 4.49 -5.40 0.09
CA GLY A 47 3.12 -5.60 0.53
C GLY A 47 2.34 -4.32 0.82
N ILE A 48 3.01 -3.25 1.26
CA ILE A 48 2.42 -1.90 1.34
C ILE A 48 2.12 -1.42 -0.07
N VAL A 49 3.03 -1.64 -1.03
CA VAL A 49 2.81 -1.29 -2.44
C VAL A 49 1.61 -2.04 -3.02
N ALA A 50 1.47 -3.34 -2.73
CA ALA A 50 0.32 -4.12 -3.16
C ALA A 50 -0.98 -3.54 -2.58
N HIS A 51 -0.99 -3.23 -1.28
CA HIS A 51 -2.16 -2.69 -0.60
C HIS A 51 -2.60 -1.32 -1.12
N LEU A 52 -1.67 -0.37 -1.28
CA LEU A 52 -1.99 0.97 -1.78
C LEU A 52 -2.56 0.95 -3.21
N ARG A 53 -2.26 -0.09 -4.00
CA ARG A 53 -2.88 -0.28 -5.32
C ARG A 53 -4.30 -0.84 -5.26
N ALA A 54 -4.63 -1.55 -4.19
CA ALA A 54 -5.92 -2.23 -4.02
C ALA A 54 -6.91 -1.44 -3.16
N CYS A 55 -6.43 -0.58 -2.25
CA CYS A 55 -7.23 0.13 -1.25
C CYS A 55 -7.19 1.64 -1.48
N GLY A 56 -8.28 2.20 -2.02
CA GLY A 56 -8.44 3.63 -2.27
C GLY A 56 -8.21 4.50 -1.02
N PRO A 57 -8.90 4.25 0.12
CA PRO A 57 -8.72 5.04 1.33
C PRO A 57 -7.27 5.09 1.83
N CYS A 58 -6.57 3.95 1.87
CA CYS A 58 -5.16 3.94 2.28
C CYS A 58 -4.25 4.68 1.28
N SER A 59 -4.59 4.70 -0.01
CA SER A 59 -3.86 5.49 -1.02
C SER A 59 -4.08 6.99 -0.81
N GLU A 60 -5.30 7.42 -0.51
CA GLU A 60 -5.61 8.82 -0.20
C GLU A 60 -4.85 9.29 1.05
N ASP A 61 -4.86 8.49 2.12
CA ASP A 61 -4.08 8.77 3.33
C ASP A 61 -2.57 8.84 3.05
N PHE A 62 -2.06 7.93 2.21
CA PHE A 62 -0.66 7.94 1.77
C PHE A 62 -0.30 9.23 1.02
N GLU A 63 -1.12 9.65 0.06
CA GLU A 63 -0.91 10.84 -0.75
C GLU A 63 -0.97 12.11 0.09
N GLY A 64 -1.94 12.20 1.01
CA GLY A 64 -2.06 13.31 1.95
C GLY A 64 -0.84 13.43 2.85
N LEU A 65 -0.39 12.32 3.43
CA LEU A 65 0.79 12.30 4.29
C LEU A 65 2.08 12.61 3.50
N LEU A 66 2.21 12.10 2.28
CA LEU A 66 3.33 12.41 1.40
C LEU A 66 3.38 13.90 1.05
N ALA A 67 2.23 14.51 0.75
CA ALA A 67 2.14 15.95 0.47
C ALA A 67 2.53 16.80 1.70
N ALA A 68 2.08 16.40 2.89
CA ALA A 68 2.42 17.07 4.14
C ALA A 68 3.92 17.03 4.44
N VAL A 69 4.56 15.86 4.30
CA VAL A 69 6.00 15.70 4.57
C VAL A 69 6.88 16.33 3.48
N SER A 70 6.38 16.43 2.24
CA SER A 70 7.11 17.03 1.12
C SER A 70 7.01 18.56 1.07
N GLY A 71 6.23 19.18 1.95
CA GLY A 71 6.01 20.63 1.96
C GLY A 71 5.18 21.14 0.79
N THR A 72 4.43 20.26 0.12
CA THR A 72 3.50 20.60 -0.98
C THR A 72 2.06 20.75 -0.49
N ALA A 73 1.80 20.51 0.80
CA ALA A 73 0.57 20.89 1.45
C ALA A 73 0.56 22.42 1.63
N GLY A 74 -0.11 23.11 0.70
CA GLY A 74 -0.40 24.56 0.77
C GLY A 74 -1.69 24.83 1.49
#